data_AF-A0A7J4Q2V0-F1
#
_entry.id   AF-A0A7J4Q2V0-F1
#
_cell.length_a   1.000
_cell.length_b   1.000
_cell.length_c   1.000
_cell.angle_alpha   90.00
_cell.angle_beta   90.00
_cell.angle_gamma   90.00
#
_symmetry.space_group_name_H-M   'P 1'
#
loop_
_entity.id
_entity.type
_entity.pdbx_description
1 polymer ?
#
loop_
_entity_poly.entity_id
_entity_poly.type
_entity_poly.pdbx_seq_one_letter_code
_entity_poly.pdbx_strand_id
1 'polypeptide(L)'
;PRWRAGEFNVNVIRALGVDELLPKRVKKLSGGERQAVSIAICLGREADLYLLDEPSAHLDANARMEAAKAIRRTMEANEKSAFVIDHDVYFIDIVSDSLLVFEGEGGSHGKAEGPFKLQEGMNRFLKGVNVTFRRDHDSKRPRINKSASRKDREQRTSGDFYSFNH
;
A
#
# COMPACT_ATOMS: atom_id res chain seq x y z
N PRO A 1 -23.24 2.46 -1.47
CA PRO A 1 -22.26 1.37 -1.63
C PRO A 1 -23.01 0.05 -1.74
N ARG A 2 -22.71 -0.77 -2.75
CA ARG A 2 -23.35 -2.10 -2.93
C ARG A 2 -22.72 -3.19 -2.06
N TRP A 3 -22.09 -2.84 -0.94
CA TRP A 3 -21.68 -3.83 0.05
C TRP A 3 -22.90 -4.62 0.53
N ARG A 4 -22.84 -5.95 0.47
CA ARG A 4 -23.63 -6.74 1.42
C ARG A 4 -23.07 -6.43 2.80
N ALA A 5 -23.91 -6.03 3.75
CA ALA A 5 -23.47 -5.59 5.09
C ALA A 5 -22.52 -6.60 5.78
N GLY A 6 -22.67 -7.90 5.50
CA GLY A 6 -21.78 -8.95 5.99
C GLY A 6 -20.35 -8.88 5.43
N GLU A 7 -20.18 -8.55 4.15
CA GLU A 7 -18.86 -8.48 3.51
C GLU A 7 -18.03 -7.32 4.04
N PHE A 8 -18.65 -6.14 4.21
CA PHE A 8 -17.98 -4.99 4.82
C PHE A 8 -17.55 -5.28 6.26
N ASN A 9 -18.39 -5.98 7.02
CA ASN A 9 -18.08 -6.35 8.39
C ASN A 9 -16.85 -7.28 8.45
N VAL A 10 -16.80 -8.31 7.61
CA VAL A 10 -15.68 -9.26 7.60
C VAL A 10 -14.40 -8.64 7.01
N ASN A 11 -14.50 -7.98 5.86
CA ASN A 11 -13.33 -7.54 5.09
C ASN A 11 -12.74 -6.21 5.56
N VAL A 12 -13.51 -5.40 6.30
CA VAL A 12 -13.08 -4.07 6.76
C VAL A 12 -13.14 -3.98 8.27
N ILE A 13 -14.33 -4.13 8.88
CA ILE A 13 -14.49 -3.88 10.33
C ILE A 13 -13.65 -4.85 11.16
N ARG A 14 -13.85 -6.16 10.99
CA ARG A 14 -13.11 -7.19 11.74
C ARG A 14 -11.65 -7.27 11.33
N ALA A 15 -11.36 -7.16 10.02
CA ALA A 15 -9.99 -7.20 9.52
C ALA A 15 -9.11 -6.08 10.11
N LEU A 16 -9.70 -4.91 10.36
CA LEU A 16 -9.03 -3.77 10.98
C LEU A 16 -9.20 -3.70 12.50
N GLY A 17 -9.87 -4.69 13.11
CA GLY A 17 -10.14 -4.75 14.55
C GLY A 17 -11.02 -3.60 15.08
N VAL A 18 -11.82 -2.96 14.22
CA VAL A 18 -12.61 -1.77 14.58
C VAL A 18 -13.80 -2.12 15.48
N ASP A 19 -14.31 -3.34 15.39
CA ASP A 19 -15.37 -3.86 16.27
C ASP A 19 -14.94 -3.88 17.75
N GLU A 20 -13.68 -4.19 18.02
CA GLU A 20 -13.11 -4.17 19.38
C GLU A 20 -12.97 -2.75 19.94
N LEU A 21 -13.03 -1.73 19.09
CA LEU A 21 -12.85 -0.33 19.46
C LEU A 21 -14.16 0.39 19.78
N LEU A 22 -15.32 -0.18 19.46
CA LEU A 22 -16.64 0.43 19.69
C LEU A 22 -16.88 0.94 21.11
N PRO A 23 -16.42 0.26 22.19
CA PRO A 23 -16.59 0.76 23.56
C PRO A 23 -15.67 1.94 23.92
N LYS A 24 -14.61 2.18 23.14
CA LYS A 24 -13.60 3.20 23.44
C LYS A 24 -14.03 4.56 22.90
N ARG A 25 -13.77 5.62 23.68
CA ARG A 25 -13.89 7.00 23.18
C ARG A 25 -12.75 7.30 22.21
N VAL A 26 -13.03 8.04 21.13
CA VAL A 26 -12.03 8.43 20.10
C VAL A 26 -10.76 9.04 20.71
N LYS A 27 -10.89 9.88 21.74
CA LYS A 27 -9.74 10.51 22.44
C LYS A 27 -8.82 9.54 23.17
N LYS A 28 -9.22 8.27 23.33
CA LYS A 28 -8.46 7.21 24.01
C LYS A 28 -7.85 6.21 23.04
N LEU A 29 -8.08 6.36 21.74
CA LEU A 29 -7.52 5.49 20.72
C LEU A 29 -6.03 5.81 20.48
N SER A 30 -5.23 4.78 20.27
CA SER A 30 -3.83 4.88 19.84
C SER A 30 -3.72 5.49 18.42
N GLY A 31 -2.50 5.75 17.95
CA GLY A 31 -2.27 6.19 16.57
C GLY A 31 -2.81 5.18 15.54
N GLY A 32 -2.41 3.91 15.67
CA GLY A 32 -2.84 2.84 14.77
C GLY A 32 -4.34 2.54 14.86
N GLU A 33 -4.93 2.59 16.06
CA GLU A 33 -6.38 2.42 16.23
C GLU A 33 -7.16 3.55 15.53
N ARG A 34 -6.71 4.80 15.64
CA ARG A 34 -7.31 5.94 14.92
C ARG A 34 -7.14 5.79 13.42
N GLN A 35 -6.00 5.30 12.96
CA GLN A 35 -5.75 5.03 11.54
C GLN A 35 -6.71 3.97 11.00
N ALA A 36 -6.84 2.84 11.69
CA ALA A 36 -7.75 1.75 11.33
C ALA A 36 -9.21 2.23 11.24
N VAL A 37 -9.66 3.01 12.22
CA VAL A 37 -11.00 3.63 12.20
C VAL A 37 -11.15 4.59 11.02
N SER A 38 -10.14 5.39 10.72
CA SER A 38 -10.19 6.36 9.60
C SER A 38 -10.29 5.67 8.25
N ILE A 39 -9.54 4.58 8.04
CA ILE A 39 -9.64 3.74 6.85
C ILE A 39 -11.05 3.14 6.75
N ALA A 40 -11.57 2.56 7.83
CA ALA A 40 -12.91 1.97 7.83
C ALA A 40 -14.00 3.00 7.52
N ILE A 41 -13.91 4.22 8.07
CA ILE A 41 -14.82 5.33 7.76
C ILE A 41 -14.74 5.69 6.28
N CYS A 42 -13.54 5.79 5.71
CA CYS A 42 -13.33 6.11 4.30
C CYS A 42 -14.00 5.05 3.41
N LEU A 43 -13.67 3.77 3.61
CA LEU A 43 -14.19 2.65 2.83
C LEU A 43 -15.71 2.41 2.99
N GLY A 44 -16.28 2.86 4.12
CA GLY A 44 -17.73 2.77 4.39
C GLY A 44 -18.57 3.80 3.63
N ARG A 45 -17.96 4.85 3.08
CA ARG A 45 -18.67 5.85 2.27
C ARG A 45 -18.92 5.33 0.86
N GLU A 46 -20.00 5.79 0.24
CA GLU A 46 -20.23 5.61 -1.18
C GLU A 46 -19.45 6.67 -1.95
N ALA A 47 -18.49 6.23 -2.75
CA ALA A 47 -17.74 7.10 -3.64
C ALA A 47 -17.36 6.34 -4.90
N ASP A 48 -17.14 7.07 -5.99
CA ASP A 48 -16.54 6.52 -7.21
C ASP A 48 -15.01 6.46 -7.13
N LEU A 49 -14.43 7.39 -6.37
CA LEU A 49 -12.99 7.51 -6.12
C LEU A 49 -12.71 7.70 -4.63
N TYR A 50 -11.82 6.87 -4.09
CA TYR A 50 -11.34 6.96 -2.71
C TYR A 50 -9.91 7.51 -2.70
N LEU A 51 -9.64 8.49 -1.85
CA LEU A 51 -8.31 9.07 -1.68
C LEU A 51 -7.80 8.66 -0.29
N LEU A 52 -6.67 7.97 -0.24
CA LEU A 52 -6.02 7.56 1.00
C LEU A 52 -4.59 8.09 1.03
N ASP A 53 -4.32 8.97 1.99
CA ASP A 53 -3.01 9.57 2.19
C ASP A 53 -2.33 8.93 3.40
N GLU A 54 -1.21 8.26 3.14
CA GLU A 54 -0.42 7.45 4.07
C GLU A 54 -1.26 6.50 4.96
N PRO A 55 -2.10 5.62 4.36
CA PRO A 55 -2.93 4.71 5.15
C PRO A 55 -2.11 3.75 6.03
N SER A 56 -0.86 3.45 5.67
CA SER A 56 0.01 2.56 6.44
C SER A 56 0.57 3.18 7.73
N ALA A 57 0.47 4.50 7.89
CA ALA A 57 1.05 5.22 9.02
C ALA A 57 0.55 4.70 10.39
N HIS A 58 1.46 4.61 11.36
CA HIS A 58 1.18 4.13 12.73
C HIS A 58 0.68 2.68 12.86
N LEU A 59 0.44 1.97 11.77
CA LEU A 59 0.02 0.57 11.77
C LEU A 59 1.25 -0.34 11.90
N ASP A 60 1.11 -1.42 12.67
CA ASP A 60 2.12 -2.46 12.72
C ASP A 60 2.15 -3.29 11.42
N ALA A 61 3.10 -4.23 11.30
CA ALA A 61 3.26 -5.02 10.09
C ALA A 61 2.01 -5.84 9.69
N ASN A 62 1.27 -6.35 10.66
CA ASN A 62 0.06 -7.15 10.38
C ASN A 62 -1.10 -6.23 10.01
N ALA A 63 -1.31 -5.17 10.78
CA ALA A 63 -2.37 -4.20 10.53
C ALA A 63 -2.21 -3.50 9.17
N ARG A 64 -0.97 -3.18 8.76
CA ARG A 64 -0.69 -2.65 7.40
C ARG A 64 -1.11 -3.61 6.31
N MET A 65 -0.80 -4.90 6.46
CA MET A 65 -1.19 -5.91 5.48
C MET A 65 -2.70 -6.06 5.38
N GLU A 66 -3.41 -6.09 6.52
CA GLU A 66 -4.87 -6.18 6.53
C GLU A 66 -5.52 -4.90 6.00
N ALA A 67 -4.96 -3.72 6.27
CA ALA A 67 -5.39 -2.46 5.66
C ALA A 67 -5.25 -2.46 4.14
N ALA A 68 -4.11 -2.87 3.60
CA ALA A 68 -3.91 -2.95 2.16
C ALA A 68 -4.91 -3.92 1.49
N LYS A 69 -5.13 -5.09 2.10
CA LYS A 69 -6.13 -6.07 1.62
C LYS A 69 -7.55 -5.54 1.72
N ALA A 70 -7.90 -4.86 2.80
CA ALA A 70 -9.22 -4.27 2.98
C ALA A 70 -9.51 -3.25 1.87
N ILE A 71 -8.56 -2.36 1.58
CA ILE A 71 -8.69 -1.37 0.48
C ILE A 71 -8.85 -2.09 -0.86
N ARG A 72 -7.94 -3.03 -1.18
CA ARG A 72 -7.95 -3.77 -2.45
C ARG A 72 -9.29 -4.49 -2.67
N ARG A 73 -9.72 -5.29 -1.69
CA ARG A 73 -11.00 -6.03 -1.75
C ARG A 73 -12.20 -5.11 -1.86
N THR A 74 -12.14 -3.94 -1.21
CA THR A 74 -13.21 -2.93 -1.30
C THR A 74 -13.35 -2.38 -2.71
N MET A 75 -12.22 -2.08 -3.37
CA MET A 75 -12.23 -1.59 -4.75
C MET A 75 -12.75 -2.65 -5.72
N GLU A 76 -12.27 -3.88 -5.58
CA GLU A 76 -12.69 -5.01 -6.43
C GLU A 76 -14.17 -5.36 -6.26
N ALA A 77 -14.65 -5.48 -5.01
CA ALA A 77 -16.03 -5.91 -4.74
C ALA A 77 -17.08 -4.88 -5.15
N ASN A 78 -16.74 -3.59 -5.13
CA ASN A 78 -17.67 -2.50 -5.46
C ASN A 78 -17.43 -1.89 -6.84
N GLU A 79 -16.45 -2.40 -7.59
CA GLU A 79 -16.04 -1.87 -8.90
C GLU A 79 -15.69 -0.36 -8.82
N LYS A 80 -14.91 0.02 -7.79
CA LYS A 80 -14.50 1.40 -7.51
C LYS A 80 -13.00 1.61 -7.68
N SER A 81 -12.56 2.86 -7.67
CA SER A 81 -11.14 3.22 -7.80
C SER A 81 -10.61 3.87 -6.52
N ALA A 82 -9.34 3.63 -6.22
CA ALA A 82 -8.62 4.31 -5.15
C ALA A 82 -7.33 4.95 -5.68
N PHE A 83 -7.01 6.13 -5.13
CA PHE A 83 -5.69 6.73 -5.22
C PHE A 83 -5.06 6.62 -3.83
N VAL A 84 -3.92 5.93 -3.75
CA VAL A 84 -3.23 5.70 -2.48
C VAL A 84 -1.84 6.31 -2.55
N ILE A 85 -1.53 7.15 -1.58
CA ILE A 85 -0.19 7.72 -1.37
C ILE A 85 0.41 6.99 -0.18
N ASP A 86 1.56 6.37 -0.36
CA ASP A 86 2.25 5.69 0.74
C ASP A 86 3.77 5.62 0.45
N HIS A 87 4.54 5.29 1.47
CA HIS A 87 5.98 5.08 1.38
C HIS A 87 6.37 3.61 1.64
N ASP A 88 5.43 2.76 2.07
CA ASP A 88 5.66 1.33 2.27
C ASP A 88 5.52 0.54 0.96
N VAL A 89 6.65 0.03 0.47
CA VAL A 89 6.75 -0.77 -0.76
C VAL A 89 5.86 -2.02 -0.75
N TYR A 90 5.69 -2.67 0.40
CA TYR A 90 4.88 -3.87 0.51
C TYR A 90 3.38 -3.53 0.52
N PHE A 91 3.00 -2.44 1.17
CA PHE A 91 1.64 -1.92 1.11
C PHE A 91 1.24 -1.57 -0.33
N ILE A 92 2.13 -0.84 -1.03
CA ILE A 92 1.96 -0.45 -2.43
C ILE A 92 1.81 -1.68 -3.33
N ASP A 93 2.66 -2.70 -3.15
CA ASP A 93 2.61 -3.95 -3.92
C ASP A 93 1.27 -4.68 -3.82
N ILE A 94 0.61 -4.62 -2.67
CA ILE A 94 -0.70 -5.26 -2.47
C ILE A 94 -1.83 -4.44 -3.10
N VAL A 95 -1.81 -3.11 -2.92
CA VAL A 95 -2.97 -2.27 -3.23
C VAL A 95 -3.00 -1.83 -4.71
N SER A 96 -1.86 -1.80 -5.40
CA SER A 96 -1.72 -1.07 -6.66
C SER A 96 -1.79 -1.96 -7.90
N ASP A 97 -2.59 -1.55 -8.89
CA ASP A 97 -2.51 -2.10 -10.26
C ASP A 97 -1.55 -1.29 -11.15
N SER A 98 -1.40 0.00 -10.84
CA SER A 98 -0.55 0.96 -11.56
C SER A 98 0.00 2.03 -10.62
N LEU A 99 1.10 2.68 -11.00
CA LEU A 99 1.81 3.66 -10.19
C LEU A 99 2.01 5.00 -10.88
N LEU A 100 1.85 6.07 -10.11
CA LEU A 100 2.38 7.39 -10.42
C LEU A 100 3.67 7.60 -9.63
N VAL A 101 4.75 7.98 -10.32
CA VAL A 101 6.05 8.22 -9.70
C VAL A 101 6.28 9.72 -9.62
N PHE A 102 6.58 10.21 -8.42
CA PHE A 102 6.91 11.60 -8.17
C PHE A 102 8.43 11.77 -8.10
N GLU A 103 8.96 12.70 -8.89
CA GLU A 103 10.39 13.03 -8.97
C GLU A 103 10.60 14.53 -8.80
N GLY A 104 11.74 14.93 -8.25
CA GLY A 104 12.09 16.34 -8.06
C GLY A 104 12.91 16.58 -6.80
N GLU A 105 12.87 17.81 -6.33
CA GLU A 105 13.60 18.26 -5.14
C GLU A 105 12.60 18.75 -4.09
N GLY A 106 12.64 18.14 -2.91
CA GLY A 106 11.73 18.45 -1.80
C GLY A 106 11.81 19.92 -1.38
N GLY A 107 10.66 20.59 -1.33
CA GLY A 107 10.58 22.03 -1.02
C GLY A 107 10.89 22.96 -2.19
N SER A 108 11.21 22.44 -3.38
CA SER A 108 11.55 23.22 -4.58
C SER A 108 10.58 22.96 -5.73
N HIS A 109 10.63 21.76 -6.34
CA HIS A 109 9.75 21.39 -7.45
C HIS A 109 9.51 19.88 -7.50
N GLY A 110 8.39 19.47 -8.08
CA GLY A 110 8.05 18.06 -8.28
C GLY A 110 7.33 17.84 -9.61
N LYS A 111 7.56 16.68 -10.22
CA LYS A 111 6.88 16.20 -11.42
C LYS A 111 6.31 14.81 -11.15
N ALA A 112 5.04 14.62 -11.48
CA ALA A 112 4.42 13.31 -11.47
C ALA A 112 4.45 12.71 -12.89
N GLU A 113 4.84 11.45 -13.00
CA GLU A 113 4.82 10.69 -14.26
C GLU A 113 4.06 9.37 -14.10
N GLY A 114 3.40 8.93 -15.17
CA GLY A 114 2.59 7.70 -15.23
C GLY A 114 1.14 7.97 -15.70
N PRO A 115 0.19 7.06 -15.40
CA PRO A 115 0.36 5.84 -14.60
C PRO A 115 1.15 4.76 -15.36
N PHE A 116 2.16 4.19 -14.70
CA PHE A 116 2.93 3.05 -15.20
C PHE A 116 2.36 1.74 -14.66
N LYS A 117 2.68 0.62 -15.31
CA LYS A 117 2.50 -0.69 -14.66
C LYS A 117 3.36 -0.77 -13.41
N LEU A 118 2.92 -1.53 -12.40
CA LEU A 118 3.61 -1.66 -11.11
C LEU A 118 5.11 -1.90 -11.24
N GLN A 119 5.54 -2.89 -12.03
CA GLN A 119 6.97 -3.20 -12.19
C GLN A 119 7.77 -2.04 -12.80
N GLU A 120 7.22 -1.38 -13.82
CA GLU A 120 7.87 -0.26 -14.52
C GLU A 120 8.01 0.95 -13.59
N GLY A 121 6.92 1.33 -12.91
CA GLY A 121 6.93 2.43 -11.94
C GLY A 121 7.88 2.17 -10.78
N MET A 122 7.89 0.95 -10.23
CA MET A 122 8.81 0.56 -9.16
C MET A 122 10.26 0.55 -9.63
N ASN A 123 10.56 0.04 -10.83
CA ASN A 123 11.91 0.08 -11.40
C ASN A 123 12.43 1.52 -11.52
N ARG A 124 11.57 2.44 -11.97
CA ARG A 124 11.91 3.86 -12.06
C ARG A 124 12.19 4.48 -10.69
N PHE A 125 11.25 4.35 -9.75
CA PHE A 125 11.38 4.87 -8.39
C PHE A 125 12.62 4.32 -7.68
N LEU A 126 12.78 3.00 -7.67
CA LEU A 126 13.85 2.31 -6.97
C LEU A 126 15.24 2.56 -7.55
N LYS A 127 15.33 2.80 -8.86
CA LYS A 127 16.56 3.29 -9.49
C LYS A 127 16.95 4.66 -8.94
N GLY A 128 16.00 5.57 -8.78
CA GLY A 128 16.22 6.92 -8.23
C GLY A 128 16.72 6.91 -6.78
N VAL A 129 16.18 6.02 -5.94
CA VAL A 129 16.63 5.84 -4.54
C VAL A 129 17.76 4.83 -4.37
N ASN A 130 18.27 4.27 -5.46
CA ASN A 130 19.41 3.36 -5.49
C ASN A 130 19.23 2.07 -4.63
N VAL A 131 18.03 1.47 -4.64
CA VAL A 131 17.70 0.25 -3.86
C VAL A 131 17.13 -0.83 -4.78
N THR A 132 17.39 -2.10 -4.51
CA THR A 132 16.80 -3.21 -5.28
C THR A 132 15.96 -4.14 -4.40
N PHE A 133 14.89 -4.69 -4.99
CA PHE A 133 13.96 -5.61 -4.36
C PHE A 133 13.84 -6.91 -5.18
N ARG A 134 13.69 -8.02 -4.46
CA ARG A 134 13.40 -9.35 -5.01
C ARG A 134 12.14 -9.92 -4.38
N ARG A 135 11.60 -10.99 -4.95
CA ARG A 135 10.59 -11.81 -4.26
C ARG A 135 11.24 -12.79 -3.30
N ASP A 136 10.75 -12.78 -2.07
CA ASP A 136 11.03 -13.84 -1.11
C ASP A 136 10.50 -15.18 -1.64
N HIS A 137 11.24 -16.27 -1.42
CA HIS A 137 10.94 -17.55 -2.06
C HIS A 137 9.61 -18.14 -1.56
N ASP A 138 9.38 -18.06 -0.25
CA ASP A 138 8.26 -18.71 0.41
C ASP A 138 7.03 -17.80 0.42
N SER A 139 7.23 -16.55 0.86
CA SER A 139 6.11 -15.61 1.05
C SER A 139 5.72 -14.85 -0.21
N LYS A 140 6.56 -14.87 -1.26
CA LYS A 140 6.44 -14.03 -2.47
C LYS A 140 6.42 -12.52 -2.19
N ARG A 141 6.72 -12.12 -0.96
CA ARG A 141 6.75 -10.71 -0.56
C ARG A 141 7.97 -10.01 -1.16
N PRO A 142 7.85 -8.72 -1.50
CA PRO A 142 9.00 -7.93 -1.92
C PRO A 142 9.96 -7.80 -0.72
N ARG A 143 11.24 -8.09 -0.97
CA ARG A 143 12.31 -8.07 0.03
C ARG A 143 13.50 -7.31 -0.52
N ILE A 144 13.97 -6.34 0.26
CA ILE A 144 15.15 -5.56 -0.06
C ILE A 144 16.39 -6.46 -0.19
N ASN A 145 17.23 -6.19 -1.18
CA ASN A 145 18.56 -6.79 -1.26
C ASN A 145 19.55 -6.00 -0.39
N LYS A 146 20.48 -6.72 0.25
CA LYS A 146 21.62 -6.06 0.89
C LYS A 146 22.46 -5.40 -0.20
N SER A 147 22.83 -4.14 0.03
CA SER A 147 23.68 -3.38 -0.89
C SER A 147 24.95 -4.16 -1.23
N ALA A 148 25.31 -4.17 -2.52
CA ALA A 148 26.46 -4.89 -3.07
C ALA A 148 26.43 -6.42 -2.90
N SER A 149 25.29 -7.01 -2.52
CA SER A 149 25.11 -8.47 -2.61
C SER A 149 25.14 -8.93 -4.07
N ARG A 150 25.35 -10.24 -4.29
CA ARG A 150 25.33 -10.82 -5.64
C ARG A 150 24.03 -10.47 -6.39
N LYS A 151 22.88 -10.69 -5.76
CA LYS A 151 21.56 -10.40 -6.35
C LYS A 151 21.36 -8.90 -6.64
N ASP A 152 21.83 -8.02 -5.74
CA ASP A 152 21.77 -6.56 -5.95
C ASP A 152 22.58 -6.14 -7.20
N ARG A 153 23.80 -6.66 -7.36
CA ARG A 153 24.64 -6.35 -8.54
C ARG A 153 24.04 -6.87 -9.85
N GLU A 154 23.50 -8.08 -9.84
CA GLU A 154 22.84 -8.69 -11.00
C GLU A 154 21.64 -7.85 -11.44
N GLN A 155 20.75 -7.49 -10.51
CA GLN A 155 19.56 -6.66 -10.77
C GLN A 155 19.89 -5.25 -11.27
N ARG A 156 20.92 -4.62 -10.70
CA ARG A 156 21.37 -3.30 -11.18
C ARG A 156 21.88 -3.34 -12.60
N THR A 157 22.59 -4.41 -12.96
CA THR A 157 23.16 -4.57 -14.30
C THR A 157 22.07 -4.79 -15.34
N SER A 158 21.01 -5.53 -15.00
CA SER A 158 19.86 -5.74 -15.89
C SER A 158 18.84 -4.60 -15.89
N GLY A 159 18.92 -3.67 -14.93
CA GLY A 159 17.91 -2.63 -14.73
C GLY A 159 16.62 -3.13 -14.05
N ASP A 160 16.62 -4.34 -13.49
CA ASP A 160 15.48 -4.95 -12.80
C ASP A 160 15.53 -4.67 -11.29
N PHE A 161 15.29 -3.42 -10.91
CA PHE A 161 15.30 -2.97 -9.50
C PHE A 161 14.12 -3.51 -8.68
N TYR A 162 13.03 -3.96 -9.33
CA TYR A 162 11.85 -4.55 -8.72
C TYR A 162 11.52 -5.90 -9.37
N SER A 163 12.26 -6.94 -8.97
CA SER A 163 12.17 -8.23 -9.64
C SER A 163 11.00 -9.06 -9.17
N PHE A 164 10.25 -9.61 -10.12
CA PHE A 164 9.26 -10.67 -9.90
C PHE A 164 9.86 -12.08 -10.07
N ASN A 165 11.08 -12.18 -10.58
CA ASN A 165 11.74 -13.45 -10.83
C ASN A 165 12.37 -14.02 -9.53
N HIS A 166 12.45 -15.34 -9.44
CA HIS A 166 13.03 -16.07 -8.30
C HIS A 166 14.50 -16.44 -8.54
#